data_AF-A0A843KVG0-F1
#
_entry.id   AF-A0A843KVG0-F1
#
_cell.length_a   1.000
_cell.length_b   1.000
_cell.length_c   1.000
_cell.angle_alpha   90.00
_cell.angle_beta   90.00
_cell.angle_gamma   90.00
#
_symmetry.space_group_name_H-M   'P 1'
#
loop_
_entity.id
_entity.type
_entity.pdbx_description
1 polymer ?
#
loop_
_entity_poly.entity_id
_entity_poly.type
_entity_poly.pdbx_seq_one_letter_code
_entity_poly.pdbx_strand_id
1 'polypeptide(L)'
;MLEKYPDNRGAALALDALNDLIGERDEALIALESLAMLSESSINMLRRARQLMLSGKTEEAEGLLLEITRMRTAGSVPRELHIMLAFARLGDREAFARIWHDLIERDGLLEPVPAEEFIKYPGDYTLLGEFPFREQIESLEYLFSYGVQENREAEVFAFIHSLPDYLENLLTRVDLEEREYGISGCFAALPVIKAIAEGSLDVIEKIFSTYDPISDERLLEETGENIERIRKSGVEAGVLNELLRWSVDPVQPAGKLLDTLRRHTGGDDEPILAMFDMANMGASGVAVGELASLLLEAHPDNRCLIESVYGSLKSEERYDEALAFADRHEFLKQDDAQFESLKLEALRSSDEEAAFQFLLGGIKERRMLERYADLFELALALDRMDEVASLRWIFAEEKGAIAGSHMLNALDRLKKRDVKEGTALFERAKRSGFPEELALMLLARSLLSAGYPKRVVGLREKMLKTSLPLEEIYPLLIRAYRELGRESEARDVEAMLEAVR
;
A
#
# COMPACT_ATOMS: atom_id res chain seq x y z
N MET A 1 7.60 -25.28 3.84
CA MET A 1 7.65 -24.66 5.19
C MET A 1 8.66 -25.34 6.12
N LEU A 2 8.63 -26.67 6.29
CA LEU A 2 9.60 -27.40 7.13
C LEU A 2 11.07 -27.24 6.68
N GLU A 3 11.35 -27.08 5.38
CA GLU A 3 12.72 -26.78 4.89
C GLU A 3 13.21 -25.37 5.27
N LYS A 4 12.30 -24.39 5.46
CA LYS A 4 12.63 -23.01 5.81
C LYS A 4 12.67 -22.77 7.33
N TYR A 5 11.85 -23.50 8.09
CA TYR A 5 11.73 -23.36 9.56
C TYR A 5 11.62 -24.73 10.23
N PRO A 6 12.68 -25.56 10.18
CA PRO A 6 12.62 -26.93 10.66
C PRO A 6 12.26 -27.00 12.15
N ASP A 7 12.70 -26.05 12.98
CA ASP A 7 12.54 -26.10 14.44
C ASP A 7 11.29 -25.37 15.00
N ASN A 8 10.35 -24.94 14.15
CA ASN A 8 9.20 -24.14 14.61
C ASN A 8 8.00 -25.01 14.99
N ARG A 9 7.73 -25.13 16.30
CA ARG A 9 6.55 -25.82 16.87
C ARG A 9 5.23 -25.36 16.27
N GLY A 10 5.04 -24.05 16.07
CA GLY A 10 3.81 -23.51 15.48
C GLY A 10 3.59 -23.99 14.04
N ALA A 11 4.67 -24.10 13.26
CA ALA A 11 4.60 -24.57 11.87
C ALA A 11 4.22 -26.05 11.77
N ALA A 12 4.76 -26.91 12.65
CA ALA A 12 4.40 -28.33 12.68
C ALA A 12 2.93 -28.55 13.05
N LEU A 13 2.43 -27.83 14.07
CA LEU A 13 1.03 -27.86 14.49
C LEU A 13 0.09 -27.35 13.38
N ALA A 14 0.49 -26.31 12.65
CA ALA A 14 -0.29 -25.80 11.53
C ALA A 14 -0.33 -26.79 10.35
N LEU A 15 0.80 -27.45 10.04
CA LEU A 15 0.86 -28.46 8.98
C LEU A 15 0.02 -29.70 9.30
N ASP A 16 0.05 -30.19 10.54
CA ASP A 16 -0.88 -31.23 11.01
C ASP A 16 -2.34 -30.82 10.76
N ALA A 17 -2.71 -29.62 11.21
CA ALA A 17 -4.08 -29.16 11.08
C ALA A 17 -4.54 -29.03 9.62
N LEU A 18 -3.64 -28.59 8.73
CA LEU A 18 -3.90 -28.50 7.28
C LEU A 18 -4.05 -29.87 6.63
N ASN A 19 -3.11 -30.79 6.88
CA ASN A 19 -3.13 -32.14 6.33
C ASN A 19 -4.36 -32.93 6.80
N ASP A 20 -4.72 -32.80 8.07
CA ASP A 20 -5.95 -33.35 8.65
C ASP A 20 -7.21 -32.87 7.92
N LEU A 21 -7.27 -31.58 7.57
CA LEU A 21 -8.41 -30.98 6.90
C LEU A 21 -8.61 -31.50 5.46
N ILE A 22 -7.51 -31.80 4.75
CA ILE A 22 -7.56 -32.39 3.40
C ILE A 22 -7.61 -33.93 3.40
N GLY A 23 -7.57 -34.56 4.58
CA GLY A 23 -7.66 -36.00 4.75
C GLY A 23 -6.33 -36.75 4.56
N GLU A 24 -5.20 -36.04 4.44
CA GLU A 24 -3.84 -36.59 4.30
C GLU A 24 -3.28 -36.93 5.69
N ARG A 25 -3.80 -38.02 6.27
CA ARG A 25 -3.56 -38.39 7.68
C ARG A 25 -2.12 -38.82 7.96
N ASP A 26 -1.47 -39.47 7.00
CA ASP A 26 -0.10 -39.94 7.15
C ASP A 26 0.86 -38.74 7.15
N GLU A 27 0.61 -37.75 6.31
CA GLU A 27 1.33 -36.48 6.23
C GLU A 27 1.13 -35.64 7.50
N ALA A 28 -0.08 -35.66 8.07
CA ALA A 28 -0.36 -35.04 9.37
C ALA A 28 0.48 -35.67 10.49
N LEU A 29 0.51 -37.01 10.56
CA LEU A 29 1.36 -37.73 11.52
C LEU A 29 2.85 -37.44 11.30
N ILE A 30 3.33 -37.46 10.05
CA ILE A 30 4.72 -37.14 9.72
C ILE A 30 5.07 -35.73 10.17
N ALA A 31 4.18 -34.74 9.99
CA ALA A 31 4.42 -33.37 10.45
C ALA A 31 4.63 -33.31 11.97
N LEU A 32 3.82 -34.05 12.75
CA LEU A 32 3.95 -34.12 14.22
C LEU A 32 5.19 -34.89 14.67
N GLU A 33 5.64 -35.89 13.91
CA GLU A 33 6.78 -36.75 14.23
C GLU A 33 8.14 -36.21 13.72
N SER A 34 8.11 -35.28 12.76
CA SER A 34 9.32 -34.71 12.14
C SER A 34 10.23 -33.94 13.09
N LEU A 35 9.75 -33.58 14.29
CA LEU A 35 10.47 -32.81 15.27
C LEU A 35 10.69 -33.59 16.58
N ALA A 36 11.88 -34.17 16.72
CA ALA A 36 12.26 -34.97 17.89
C ALA A 36 12.19 -34.20 19.22
N MET A 37 12.36 -32.86 19.20
CA MET A 37 12.24 -32.01 20.40
C MET A 37 10.78 -31.77 20.83
N LEU A 38 9.80 -32.11 19.98
CA LEU A 38 8.37 -31.87 20.23
C LEU A 38 7.57 -33.14 20.51
N SER A 39 8.16 -34.32 20.34
CA SER A 39 7.47 -35.60 20.56
C SER A 39 6.95 -35.76 21.99
N GLU A 40 7.66 -35.19 22.97
CA GLU A 40 7.30 -35.21 24.40
C GLU A 40 6.39 -34.05 24.83
N SER A 41 6.09 -33.10 23.93
CA SER A 41 5.19 -32.00 24.25
C SER A 41 3.75 -32.51 24.32
N SER A 42 3.06 -32.24 25.43
CA SER A 42 1.68 -32.71 25.67
C SER A 42 0.69 -32.32 24.56
N ILE A 43 0.76 -31.12 23.99
CA ILE A 43 -0.10 -30.74 22.83
C ILE A 43 0.16 -31.62 21.60
N ASN A 44 1.41 -32.00 21.38
CA ASN A 44 1.83 -32.74 20.21
C ASN A 44 1.39 -34.20 20.35
N MET A 45 1.52 -34.75 21.56
CA MET A 45 0.98 -36.06 21.92
C MET A 45 -0.54 -36.11 21.79
N LEU A 46 -1.25 -35.06 22.23
CA LEU A 46 -2.71 -34.97 22.03
C LEU A 46 -3.06 -35.04 20.55
N ARG A 47 -2.44 -34.20 19.71
CA ARG A 47 -2.76 -34.20 18.27
C ARG A 47 -2.38 -35.53 17.60
N ARG A 48 -1.25 -36.11 17.98
CA ARG A 48 -0.84 -37.44 17.49
C ARG A 48 -1.85 -38.52 17.90
N ALA A 49 -2.30 -38.53 19.14
CA ALA A 49 -3.33 -39.45 19.60
C ALA A 49 -4.62 -39.30 18.77
N ARG A 50 -5.05 -38.06 18.46
CA ARG A 50 -6.19 -37.83 17.59
C ARG A 50 -5.97 -38.40 16.19
N GLN A 51 -4.82 -38.16 15.55
CA GLN A 51 -4.52 -38.70 14.23
C GLN A 51 -4.49 -40.24 14.23
N LEU A 52 -3.92 -40.85 15.27
CA LEU A 52 -3.93 -42.29 15.45
C LEU A 52 -5.35 -42.84 15.61
N MET A 53 -6.23 -42.18 16.37
CA MET A 53 -7.65 -42.55 16.48
C MET A 53 -8.34 -42.49 15.10
N LEU A 54 -8.13 -41.41 14.34
CA LEU A 54 -8.71 -41.25 13.00
C LEU A 54 -8.19 -42.28 11.98
N SER A 55 -6.97 -42.76 12.18
CA SER A 55 -6.36 -43.85 11.39
C SER A 55 -6.69 -45.25 11.92
N GLY A 56 -7.58 -45.37 12.92
CA GLY A 56 -8.03 -46.65 13.49
C GLY A 56 -7.02 -47.35 14.41
N LYS A 57 -5.93 -46.67 14.79
CA LYS A 57 -4.91 -47.16 15.71
C LYS A 57 -5.27 -46.81 17.16
N THR A 58 -6.43 -47.29 17.60
CA THR A 58 -7.04 -46.87 18.88
C THR A 58 -6.17 -47.24 20.09
N GLU A 59 -5.58 -48.43 20.14
CA GLU A 59 -4.73 -48.85 21.27
C GLU A 59 -3.48 -47.95 21.44
N GLU A 60 -2.85 -47.56 20.32
CA GLU A 60 -1.70 -46.66 20.35
C GLU A 60 -2.11 -45.25 20.81
N ALA A 61 -3.26 -44.77 20.34
CA ALA A 61 -3.80 -43.47 20.76
C ALA A 61 -4.15 -43.45 22.25
N GLU A 62 -4.86 -44.45 22.75
CA GLU A 62 -5.21 -44.59 24.16
C GLU A 62 -3.95 -44.66 25.04
N GLY A 63 -2.92 -45.37 24.58
CA GLY A 63 -1.60 -45.40 25.24
C GLY A 63 -1.00 -44.01 25.43
N LEU A 64 -1.02 -43.17 24.38
CA LEU A 64 -0.55 -41.78 24.46
C LEU A 64 -1.42 -40.91 25.37
N LEU A 65 -2.75 -41.04 25.31
CA LEU A 65 -3.66 -40.29 26.18
C LEU A 65 -3.43 -40.65 27.65
N LEU A 66 -3.26 -41.94 27.97
CA LEU A 66 -2.93 -42.40 29.31
C LEU A 66 -1.57 -41.89 29.78
N GLU A 67 -0.58 -41.77 28.88
CA GLU A 67 0.71 -41.17 29.21
C GLU A 67 0.55 -39.70 29.60
N ILE A 68 -0.22 -38.92 28.82
CA ILE A 68 -0.52 -37.51 29.12
C ILE A 68 -1.15 -37.40 30.50
N THR A 69 -2.14 -38.24 30.83
CA THR A 69 -2.86 -38.18 32.11
C THR A 69 -1.99 -38.38 33.35
N ARG A 70 -0.79 -38.97 33.17
CA ARG A 70 0.17 -39.25 34.24
C ARG A 70 1.29 -38.21 34.32
N MET A 71 1.29 -37.22 33.41
CA MET A 71 2.33 -36.20 33.38
C MET A 71 2.29 -35.33 34.63
N ARG A 72 3.47 -34.94 35.11
CA ARG A 72 3.59 -34.02 36.24
C ARG A 72 3.21 -32.60 35.79
N THR A 73 2.16 -32.05 36.40
CA THR A 73 1.64 -30.72 36.05
C THR A 73 2.46 -29.59 36.67
N ALA A 74 2.93 -29.77 37.91
CA ALA A 74 3.61 -28.74 38.70
C ALA A 74 2.81 -27.42 38.80
N GLY A 75 1.48 -27.49 38.76
CA GLY A 75 0.58 -26.32 38.79
C GLY A 75 0.53 -25.52 37.48
N SER A 76 0.97 -26.11 36.36
CA SER A 76 0.89 -25.46 35.04
C SER A 76 -0.51 -25.63 34.45
N VAL A 77 -1.24 -24.52 34.32
CA VAL A 77 -2.57 -24.45 33.68
C VAL A 77 -2.57 -25.14 32.30
N PRO A 78 -1.68 -24.82 31.34
CA PRO A 78 -1.67 -25.50 30.05
C PRO A 78 -1.54 -27.03 30.17
N ARG A 79 -0.71 -27.55 31.09
CA ARG A 79 -0.53 -29.00 31.24
C ARG A 79 -1.78 -29.67 31.80
N GLU A 80 -2.44 -29.04 32.76
CA GLU A 80 -3.68 -29.55 33.34
C GLU A 80 -4.82 -29.54 32.33
N LEU A 81 -4.90 -28.51 31.50
CA LEU A 81 -5.82 -28.46 30.38
C LEU A 81 -5.54 -29.58 29.35
N HIS A 82 -4.28 -29.86 29.03
CA HIS A 82 -3.96 -31.01 28.15
C HIS A 82 -4.38 -32.35 28.77
N ILE A 83 -4.22 -32.53 30.08
CA ILE A 83 -4.67 -33.73 30.80
C ILE A 83 -6.20 -33.82 30.79
N MET A 84 -6.89 -32.71 31.04
CA MET A 84 -8.34 -32.61 30.98
C MET A 84 -8.84 -33.08 29.61
N LEU A 85 -8.28 -32.56 28.52
CA LEU A 85 -8.65 -32.95 27.16
C LEU A 85 -8.31 -34.42 26.86
N ALA A 86 -7.22 -34.94 27.41
CA ALA A 86 -6.88 -36.37 27.30
C ALA A 86 -7.94 -37.27 27.97
N PHE A 87 -8.43 -36.91 29.16
CA PHE A 87 -9.54 -37.63 29.80
C PHE A 87 -10.83 -37.54 29.00
N ALA A 88 -11.14 -36.39 28.40
CA ALA A 88 -12.31 -36.25 27.53
C ALA A 88 -12.27 -37.25 26.35
N ARG A 89 -11.11 -37.36 25.69
CA ARG A 89 -10.92 -38.27 24.55
C ARG A 89 -10.91 -39.75 24.95
N LEU A 90 -10.55 -40.06 26.19
CA LEU A 90 -10.72 -41.39 26.80
C LEU A 90 -12.16 -41.68 27.25
N GLY A 91 -13.05 -40.69 27.20
CA GLY A 91 -14.44 -40.81 27.65
C GLY A 91 -14.63 -40.73 29.17
N ASP A 92 -13.62 -40.28 29.94
CA ASP A 92 -13.72 -40.12 31.39
C ASP A 92 -14.27 -38.74 31.75
N ARG A 93 -15.60 -38.64 31.69
CA ARG A 93 -16.36 -37.42 32.02
C ARG A 93 -16.09 -36.94 33.45
N GLU A 94 -15.93 -37.85 34.41
CA GLU A 94 -15.74 -37.47 35.80
C GLU A 94 -14.35 -36.87 36.03
N ALA A 95 -13.31 -37.47 35.46
CA ALA A 95 -11.95 -36.92 35.54
C ALA A 95 -11.84 -35.57 34.85
N PHE A 96 -12.47 -35.42 33.68
CA PHE A 96 -12.58 -34.14 32.99
C PHE A 96 -13.18 -33.06 33.88
N ALA A 97 -14.38 -33.31 34.43
CA ALA A 97 -15.10 -32.33 35.24
C ALA A 97 -14.36 -32.00 36.55
N ARG A 98 -13.73 -32.98 37.20
CA ARG A 98 -12.91 -32.75 38.40
C ARG A 98 -11.76 -31.80 38.13
N ILE A 99 -10.99 -32.03 37.05
CA ILE A 99 -9.85 -31.17 36.73
C ILE A 99 -10.32 -29.77 36.38
N TRP A 100 -11.41 -29.64 35.63
CA TRP A 100 -12.00 -28.33 35.35
C TRP A 100 -12.38 -27.59 36.63
N HIS A 101 -13.11 -28.25 37.53
CA HIS A 101 -13.51 -27.67 38.81
C HIS A 101 -12.31 -27.22 39.64
N ASP A 102 -11.28 -28.06 39.76
CA ASP A 102 -10.05 -27.75 40.50
C ASP A 102 -9.32 -26.54 39.91
N LEU A 103 -9.29 -26.41 38.57
CA LEU A 103 -8.73 -25.25 37.88
C LEU A 103 -9.52 -23.98 38.19
N ILE A 104 -10.85 -24.02 38.03
CA ILE A 104 -11.74 -22.89 38.28
C ILE A 104 -11.68 -22.42 39.74
N GLU A 105 -11.63 -23.33 40.71
CA GLU A 105 -11.50 -22.99 42.13
C GLU A 105 -10.14 -22.37 42.44
N ARG A 106 -9.05 -22.97 41.94
CA ARG A 106 -7.69 -22.48 42.20
C ARG A 106 -7.44 -21.10 41.63
N ASP A 107 -7.92 -20.85 40.41
CA ASP A 107 -7.70 -19.60 39.69
C ASP A 107 -8.78 -18.55 40.01
N GLY A 108 -9.71 -18.84 40.93
CA GLY A 108 -10.64 -17.87 41.50
C GLY A 108 -11.78 -17.45 40.57
N LEU A 109 -12.17 -18.33 39.63
CA LEU A 109 -13.13 -18.03 38.56
C LEU A 109 -14.57 -18.46 38.90
N LEU A 110 -14.84 -18.80 40.16
CA LEU A 110 -16.18 -19.23 40.63
C LEU A 110 -17.15 -18.06 40.88
N GLU A 111 -16.63 -16.86 41.15
CA GLU A 111 -17.47 -15.72 41.53
C GLU A 111 -18.04 -15.01 40.28
N PRO A 112 -19.33 -14.64 40.28
CA PRO A 112 -19.90 -13.87 39.19
C PRO A 112 -19.26 -12.48 39.13
N VAL A 113 -18.60 -12.20 38.02
CA VAL A 113 -17.97 -10.91 37.73
C VAL A 113 -19.03 -9.98 37.13
N PRO A 114 -19.07 -8.69 37.50
CA PRO A 114 -19.94 -7.73 36.82
C PRO A 114 -19.67 -7.73 35.31
N ALA A 115 -20.71 -7.83 34.48
CA ALA A 115 -20.57 -7.87 33.02
C ALA A 115 -19.70 -6.73 32.47
N GLU A 116 -19.73 -5.55 33.08
CA GLU A 116 -18.90 -4.39 32.72
C GLU A 116 -17.39 -4.64 32.83
N GLU A 117 -16.97 -5.32 33.89
CA GLU A 117 -15.57 -5.64 34.13
C GLU A 117 -15.12 -6.77 33.21
N PHE A 118 -15.98 -7.78 33.05
CA PHE A 118 -15.70 -8.92 32.20
C PHE A 118 -15.58 -8.54 30.71
N ILE A 119 -16.49 -7.71 30.18
CA ILE A 119 -16.45 -7.22 28.80
C ILE A 119 -15.11 -6.49 28.51
N LYS A 120 -14.58 -5.78 29.50
CA LYS A 120 -13.36 -4.99 29.32
C LYS A 120 -12.09 -5.86 29.28
N TYR A 121 -12.07 -6.96 30.03
CA TYR A 121 -10.91 -7.83 30.18
C TYR A 121 -11.28 -9.32 30.16
N PRO A 122 -11.89 -9.84 29.07
CA PRO A 122 -12.35 -11.23 29.05
C PRO A 122 -11.20 -12.24 29.11
N GLY A 123 -10.00 -11.83 28.69
CA GLY A 123 -8.77 -12.60 28.81
C GLY A 123 -8.43 -13.02 30.25
N ASP A 124 -8.86 -12.25 31.25
CA ASP A 124 -8.56 -12.53 32.67
C ASP A 124 -9.46 -13.64 33.26
N TYR A 125 -10.50 -14.06 32.52
CA TYR A 125 -11.51 -15.01 32.99
C TYR A 125 -11.65 -16.23 32.08
N THR A 126 -10.68 -16.44 31.19
CA THR A 126 -10.61 -17.62 30.31
C THR A 126 -9.39 -18.45 30.67
N LEU A 127 -9.59 -19.76 30.87
CA LEU A 127 -8.52 -20.73 30.95
C LEU A 127 -8.23 -21.33 29.56
N LEU A 128 -9.26 -21.44 28.70
CA LEU A 128 -9.10 -22.06 27.39
C LEU A 128 -8.36 -21.16 26.39
N GLY A 129 -8.18 -19.87 26.67
CA GLY A 129 -7.33 -18.97 25.88
C GLY A 129 -5.87 -19.41 25.78
N GLU A 130 -5.40 -20.30 26.66
CA GLU A 130 -4.07 -20.92 26.59
C GLU A 130 -3.96 -21.99 25.48
N PHE A 131 -5.09 -22.46 24.94
CA PHE A 131 -5.11 -23.43 23.86
C PHE A 131 -5.04 -22.78 22.47
N PRO A 132 -4.46 -23.49 21.48
CA PRO A 132 -4.76 -23.20 20.09
C PRO A 132 -6.26 -23.36 19.82
N PHE A 133 -6.82 -22.57 18.90
CA PHE A 133 -8.27 -22.55 18.61
C PHE A 133 -8.92 -23.92 18.41
N ARG A 134 -8.22 -24.88 17.77
CA ARG A 134 -8.72 -26.25 17.59
C ARG A 134 -9.06 -26.91 18.93
N GLU A 135 -8.12 -26.92 19.87
CA GLU A 135 -8.28 -27.54 21.18
C GLU A 135 -9.20 -26.71 22.10
N GLN A 136 -9.24 -25.40 21.92
CA GLN A 136 -10.21 -24.53 22.60
C GLN A 136 -11.65 -24.88 22.20
N ILE A 137 -11.94 -24.97 20.90
CA ILE A 137 -13.26 -25.36 20.37
C ILE A 137 -13.66 -26.75 20.87
N GLU A 138 -12.75 -27.72 20.78
CA GLU A 138 -12.98 -29.08 21.27
C GLU A 138 -13.28 -29.11 22.78
N SER A 139 -12.55 -28.32 23.58
CA SER A 139 -12.77 -28.22 25.03
C SER A 139 -14.14 -27.60 25.35
N LEU A 140 -14.56 -26.57 24.62
CA LEU A 140 -15.90 -25.98 24.74
C LEU A 140 -16.98 -27.03 24.46
N GLU A 141 -16.86 -27.80 23.39
CA GLU A 141 -17.80 -28.88 23.05
C GLU A 141 -17.89 -29.94 24.16
N TYR A 142 -16.77 -30.27 24.81
CA TYR A 142 -16.76 -31.17 25.96
C TYR A 142 -17.42 -30.56 27.20
N LEU A 143 -17.18 -29.28 27.51
CA LEU A 143 -17.86 -28.58 28.62
C LEU A 143 -19.39 -28.65 28.44
N PHE A 144 -19.89 -28.43 27.22
CA PHE A 144 -21.31 -28.55 26.92
C PHE A 144 -21.83 -29.99 26.98
N SER A 145 -21.18 -30.92 26.26
CA SER A 145 -21.66 -32.31 26.18
C SER A 145 -21.59 -33.06 27.51
N TYR A 146 -20.65 -32.69 28.38
CA TYR A 146 -20.54 -33.21 29.74
C TYR A 146 -21.32 -32.39 30.77
N GLY A 147 -22.08 -31.38 30.35
CA GLY A 147 -22.95 -30.59 31.22
C GLY A 147 -22.22 -29.87 32.36
N VAL A 148 -20.94 -29.52 32.14
CA VAL A 148 -20.15 -28.70 33.06
C VAL A 148 -20.66 -27.26 32.94
N GLN A 149 -20.95 -26.61 34.06
CA GLN A 149 -21.58 -25.28 34.07
C GLN A 149 -20.62 -24.18 34.50
N GLU A 150 -19.65 -24.53 35.36
CA GLU A 150 -18.68 -23.61 35.93
C GLU A 150 -17.89 -22.88 34.83
N ASN A 151 -17.91 -21.55 34.85
CA ASN A 151 -17.19 -20.64 33.94
C ASN A 151 -17.46 -20.82 32.43
N ARG A 152 -18.37 -21.72 32.02
CA ARG A 152 -18.57 -22.08 30.61
C ARG A 152 -19.01 -20.90 29.74
N GLU A 153 -19.88 -20.05 30.27
CA GLU A 153 -20.35 -18.84 29.58
C GLU A 153 -19.20 -17.87 29.31
N ALA A 154 -18.32 -17.67 30.30
CA ALA A 154 -17.15 -16.81 30.17
C ALA A 154 -16.17 -17.33 29.13
N GLU A 155 -15.94 -18.64 29.07
CA GLU A 155 -15.08 -19.25 28.04
C GLU A 155 -15.59 -19.02 26.61
N VAL A 156 -16.91 -19.14 26.41
CA VAL A 156 -17.52 -18.88 25.10
C VAL A 156 -17.40 -17.39 24.74
N PHE A 157 -17.74 -16.50 25.68
CA PHE A 157 -17.63 -15.06 25.45
C PHE A 157 -16.19 -14.65 25.13
N ALA A 158 -15.21 -15.10 25.91
CA ALA A 158 -13.80 -14.77 25.70
C ALA A 158 -13.26 -15.32 24.37
N PHE A 159 -13.66 -16.54 23.97
CA PHE A 159 -13.34 -17.08 22.66
C PHE A 159 -13.83 -16.14 21.54
N ILE A 160 -15.11 -15.76 21.57
CA ILE A 160 -15.71 -14.92 20.52
C ILE A 160 -15.09 -13.52 20.51
N HIS A 161 -14.91 -12.92 21.68
CA HIS A 161 -14.30 -11.60 21.84
C HIS A 161 -12.86 -11.55 21.32
N SER A 162 -12.11 -12.65 21.36
CA SER A 162 -10.71 -12.68 20.88
C SER A 162 -10.56 -12.70 19.35
N LEU A 163 -11.60 -13.14 18.63
CA LEU A 163 -11.53 -13.37 17.18
C LEU A 163 -11.46 -12.08 16.33
N PRO A 164 -12.25 -11.01 16.62
CA PRO A 164 -12.12 -9.74 15.92
C PRO A 164 -10.70 -9.19 15.93
N ASP A 165 -10.11 -9.03 17.12
CA ASP A 165 -8.77 -8.45 17.27
C ASP A 165 -7.70 -9.33 16.60
N TYR A 166 -7.88 -10.66 16.63
CA TYR A 166 -7.02 -11.59 15.90
C TYR A 166 -7.09 -11.36 14.38
N LEU A 167 -8.30 -11.24 13.82
CA LEU A 167 -8.52 -11.02 12.39
C LEU A 167 -8.06 -9.63 11.93
N GLU A 168 -8.36 -8.58 12.70
CA GLU A 168 -7.93 -7.20 12.44
C GLU A 168 -6.39 -7.09 12.47
N ASN A 169 -5.73 -7.80 13.38
CA ASN A 169 -4.28 -7.90 13.40
C ASN A 169 -3.74 -8.61 12.15
N LEU A 170 -4.35 -9.72 11.72
CA LEU A 170 -3.95 -10.38 10.49
C LEU A 170 -4.11 -9.48 9.26
N LEU A 171 -5.21 -8.73 9.17
CA LEU A 171 -5.43 -7.74 8.10
C LEU A 171 -4.37 -6.65 8.11
N THR A 172 -4.08 -6.07 9.28
CA THR A 172 -3.04 -5.04 9.44
C THR A 172 -1.65 -5.57 9.04
N ARG A 173 -1.40 -6.87 9.23
CA ARG A 173 -0.14 -7.50 8.85
C ARG A 173 -0.01 -7.78 7.35
N VAL A 174 -1.07 -7.67 6.57
CA VAL A 174 -1.00 -7.78 5.10
C VAL A 174 -0.06 -6.72 4.53
N ASP A 175 -0.04 -5.51 5.09
CA ASP A 175 0.91 -4.45 4.73
C ASP A 175 2.38 -4.86 4.95
N LEU A 176 2.66 -5.68 5.98
CA LEU A 176 4.01 -6.17 6.23
C LEU A 176 4.42 -7.22 5.19
N GLU A 177 3.50 -8.10 4.82
CA GLU A 177 3.72 -9.10 3.76
C GLU A 177 3.95 -8.41 2.41
N GLU A 178 3.25 -7.31 2.12
CA GLU A 178 3.50 -6.49 0.93
C GLU A 178 4.93 -5.95 0.88
N ARG A 179 5.45 -5.43 2.01
CA ARG A 179 6.82 -4.89 2.07
C ARG A 179 7.89 -5.95 1.88
N GLU A 180 7.65 -7.18 2.34
CA GLU A 180 8.63 -8.26 2.32
C GLU A 180 8.58 -9.06 1.00
N TYR A 181 7.39 -9.29 0.45
CA TYR A 181 7.15 -10.20 -0.68
C TYR A 181 6.42 -9.54 -1.87
N GLY A 182 6.16 -8.24 -1.80
CA GLY A 182 5.31 -7.52 -2.76
C GLY A 182 3.84 -7.94 -2.67
N ILE A 183 3.04 -7.48 -3.63
CA ILE A 183 1.60 -7.80 -3.75
C ILE A 183 1.35 -9.33 -3.75
N SER A 184 2.33 -10.13 -4.20
CA SER A 184 2.24 -11.59 -4.21
C SER A 184 2.06 -12.23 -2.83
N GLY A 185 2.66 -11.65 -1.77
CA GLY A 185 2.48 -12.10 -0.40
C GLY A 185 1.05 -11.89 0.09
N CYS A 186 0.45 -10.76 -0.31
CA CYS A 186 -0.93 -10.40 0.04
C CYS A 186 -1.94 -11.42 -0.51
N PHE A 187 -1.75 -11.89 -1.75
CA PHE A 187 -2.63 -12.86 -2.39
C PHE A 187 -2.66 -14.23 -1.68
N ALA A 188 -1.61 -14.59 -0.95
CA ALA A 188 -1.60 -15.81 -0.15
C ALA A 188 -2.33 -15.62 1.19
N ALA A 189 -2.20 -14.44 1.82
CA ALA A 189 -2.74 -14.16 3.14
C ALA A 189 -4.25 -13.89 3.15
N LEU A 190 -4.76 -13.08 2.21
CA LEU A 190 -6.16 -12.61 2.23
C LEU A 190 -7.20 -13.73 2.15
N PRO A 191 -7.05 -14.76 1.28
CA PRO A 191 -7.97 -15.90 1.27
C PRO A 191 -7.96 -16.67 2.60
N VAL A 192 -6.82 -16.72 3.30
CA VAL A 192 -6.71 -17.38 4.60
C VAL A 192 -7.46 -16.60 5.67
N ILE A 193 -7.29 -15.27 5.71
CA ILE A 193 -8.01 -14.39 6.65
C ILE A 193 -9.52 -14.54 6.46
N LYS A 194 -9.98 -14.49 5.21
CA LYS A 194 -11.40 -14.69 4.88
C LYS A 194 -11.90 -16.06 5.35
N ALA A 195 -11.15 -17.12 5.10
CA ALA A 195 -11.52 -18.47 5.53
C ALA A 195 -11.56 -18.60 7.06
N ILE A 196 -10.67 -17.93 7.80
CA ILE A 196 -10.70 -17.90 9.27
C ILE A 196 -11.96 -17.18 9.75
N ALA A 197 -12.32 -16.04 9.15
CA ALA A 197 -13.53 -15.30 9.51
C ALA A 197 -14.80 -16.14 9.26
N GLU A 198 -14.93 -16.74 8.08
CA GLU A 198 -16.08 -17.60 7.72
C GLU A 198 -16.15 -18.82 8.65
N GLY A 199 -15.03 -19.53 8.85
CA GLY A 199 -14.99 -20.69 9.75
C GLY A 199 -15.25 -20.34 11.21
N SER A 200 -14.88 -19.14 11.65
CA SER A 200 -15.21 -18.63 12.99
C SER A 200 -16.70 -18.44 13.15
N LEU A 201 -17.37 -17.83 12.16
CA LEU A 201 -18.82 -17.65 12.16
C LEU A 201 -19.56 -19.00 12.18
N ASP A 202 -19.11 -19.98 11.40
CA ASP A 202 -19.69 -21.34 11.40
C ASP A 202 -19.60 -22.01 12.78
N VAL A 203 -18.45 -21.88 13.44
CA VAL A 203 -18.23 -22.42 14.80
C VAL A 203 -19.15 -21.73 15.81
N ILE A 204 -19.25 -20.40 15.75
CA ILE A 204 -20.12 -19.61 16.62
C ILE A 204 -21.58 -20.02 16.41
N GLU A 205 -22.05 -20.07 15.17
CA GLU A 205 -23.42 -20.48 14.82
C GLU A 205 -23.72 -21.88 15.35
N LYS A 206 -22.77 -22.82 15.22
CA LYS A 206 -22.91 -24.17 15.78
C LYS A 206 -23.07 -24.15 17.30
N ILE A 207 -22.24 -23.40 18.02
CA ILE A 207 -22.30 -23.31 19.49
C ILE A 207 -23.65 -22.73 19.93
N PHE A 208 -24.07 -21.61 19.33
CA PHE A 208 -25.33 -20.94 19.67
C PHE A 208 -26.56 -21.79 19.36
N SER A 209 -26.61 -22.38 18.16
CA SER A 209 -27.75 -23.22 17.75
C SER A 209 -27.88 -24.51 18.55
N THR A 210 -26.78 -25.03 19.11
CA THR A 210 -26.78 -26.29 19.86
C THR A 210 -27.02 -26.07 21.36
N TYR A 211 -26.47 -25.00 21.94
CA TYR A 211 -26.29 -24.93 23.39
C TYR A 211 -26.89 -23.70 24.09
N ASP A 212 -27.27 -22.64 23.36
CA ASP A 212 -27.73 -21.36 23.93
C ASP A 212 -26.84 -20.87 25.10
N PRO A 213 -25.58 -20.51 24.81
CA PRO A 213 -24.49 -20.53 25.78
C PRO A 213 -24.40 -19.31 26.72
N ILE A 214 -25.01 -18.19 26.34
CA ILE A 214 -24.89 -16.89 27.02
C ILE A 214 -26.26 -16.49 27.54
N SER A 215 -26.34 -16.20 28.83
CA SER A 215 -27.59 -15.90 29.53
C SER A 215 -27.73 -14.41 29.88
N ASP A 216 -26.61 -13.70 30.01
CA ASP A 216 -26.61 -12.26 30.28
C ASP A 216 -26.89 -11.45 29.00
N GLU A 217 -27.91 -10.59 29.03
CA GLU A 217 -28.33 -9.78 27.87
C GLU A 217 -27.22 -8.86 27.36
N ARG A 218 -26.39 -8.31 28.25
CA ARG A 218 -25.32 -7.40 27.87
C ARG A 218 -24.15 -8.14 27.22
N LEU A 219 -23.81 -9.32 27.73
CA LEU A 219 -22.82 -10.19 27.08
C LEU A 219 -23.30 -10.65 25.70
N LEU A 220 -24.61 -10.90 25.55
CA LEU A 220 -25.21 -11.27 24.28
C LEU A 220 -25.15 -10.12 23.25
N GLU A 221 -25.47 -8.88 23.67
CA GLU A 221 -25.33 -7.68 22.83
C GLU A 221 -23.88 -7.51 22.34
N GLU A 222 -22.92 -7.54 23.26
CA GLU A 222 -21.48 -7.42 22.94
C GLU A 222 -20.98 -8.58 22.05
N THR A 223 -21.50 -9.79 22.27
CA THR A 223 -21.20 -10.93 21.39
C THR A 223 -21.73 -10.69 19.97
N GLY A 224 -22.91 -10.09 19.83
CA GLY A 224 -23.47 -9.68 18.55
C GLY A 224 -22.57 -8.68 17.82
N GLU A 225 -22.07 -7.65 18.52
CA GLU A 225 -21.12 -6.68 17.96
C GLU A 225 -19.82 -7.34 17.48
N ASN A 226 -19.27 -8.27 18.27
CA ASN A 226 -18.07 -9.02 17.90
C ASN A 226 -18.30 -9.94 16.69
N ILE A 227 -19.49 -10.56 16.56
CA ILE A 227 -19.86 -11.34 15.36
C ILE A 227 -19.90 -10.45 14.11
N GLU A 228 -20.46 -9.24 14.21
CA GLU A 228 -20.44 -8.27 13.10
C GLU A 228 -19.02 -7.85 12.72
N ARG A 229 -18.13 -7.63 13.71
CA ARG A 229 -16.71 -7.33 13.46
C ARG A 229 -15.99 -8.49 12.77
N ILE A 230 -16.20 -9.74 13.18
CA ILE A 230 -15.64 -10.93 12.50
C ILE A 230 -16.09 -10.96 11.04
N ARG A 231 -17.40 -10.74 10.80
CA ARG A 231 -17.95 -10.71 9.43
C ARG A 231 -17.34 -9.60 8.60
N LYS A 232 -17.21 -8.39 9.18
CA LYS A 232 -16.58 -7.23 8.54
C LYS A 232 -15.15 -7.56 8.10
N SER A 233 -14.33 -8.13 8.97
CA SER A 233 -12.96 -8.54 8.62
C SER A 233 -12.91 -9.57 7.46
N GLY A 234 -13.84 -10.51 7.42
CA GLY A 234 -13.96 -11.47 6.31
C GLY A 234 -14.33 -10.82 4.98
N VAL A 235 -15.26 -9.86 5.01
CA VAL A 235 -15.68 -9.06 3.85
C VAL A 235 -14.53 -8.16 3.37
N GLU A 236 -13.86 -7.45 4.27
CA GLU A 236 -12.70 -6.60 3.97
C GLU A 236 -11.57 -7.40 3.33
N ALA A 237 -11.22 -8.58 3.86
CA ALA A 237 -10.23 -9.47 3.24
C ALA A 237 -10.61 -9.86 1.80
N GLY A 238 -11.89 -10.15 1.57
CA GLY A 238 -12.43 -10.48 0.25
C GLY A 238 -12.36 -9.31 -0.72
N VAL A 239 -12.80 -8.13 -0.27
CA VAL A 239 -12.77 -6.87 -1.04
C VAL A 239 -11.34 -6.51 -1.42
N LEU A 240 -10.42 -6.51 -0.46
CA LEU A 240 -9.01 -6.19 -0.69
C LEU A 240 -8.37 -7.17 -1.68
N ASN A 241 -8.68 -8.46 -1.58
CA ASN A 241 -8.17 -9.45 -2.54
C ASN A 241 -8.65 -9.18 -3.97
N GLU A 242 -9.91 -8.81 -4.17
CA GLU A 242 -10.44 -8.45 -5.49
C GLU A 242 -9.84 -7.14 -6.01
N LEU A 243 -9.71 -6.12 -5.16
CA LEU A 243 -9.07 -4.85 -5.51
C LEU A 243 -7.60 -5.04 -5.92
N LEU A 244 -6.82 -5.84 -5.17
CA LEU A 244 -5.42 -6.12 -5.49
C LEU A 244 -5.26 -6.96 -6.77
N ARG A 245 -6.17 -7.92 -7.01
CA ARG A 245 -6.14 -8.69 -8.27
C ARG A 245 -6.38 -7.79 -9.46
N TRP A 246 -7.33 -6.88 -9.32
CA TRP A 246 -7.65 -5.92 -10.35
C TRP A 246 -6.55 -4.88 -10.54
N SER A 247 -5.87 -4.44 -9.48
CA SER A 247 -4.77 -3.47 -9.61
C SER A 247 -3.59 -4.02 -10.39
N VAL A 248 -3.30 -5.32 -10.26
CA VAL A 248 -2.24 -6.01 -11.01
C VAL A 248 -2.65 -6.26 -12.46
N ASP A 249 -3.92 -6.59 -12.72
CA ASP A 249 -4.42 -6.89 -14.07
C ASP A 249 -5.84 -6.30 -14.28
N PRO A 250 -5.96 -5.01 -14.65
CA PRO A 250 -7.24 -4.32 -14.77
C PRO A 250 -7.96 -4.65 -16.10
N VAL A 251 -8.11 -5.94 -16.42
CA VAL A 251 -8.85 -6.40 -17.62
C VAL A 251 -10.33 -6.03 -17.53
N GLN A 252 -10.87 -6.00 -16.31
CA GLN A 252 -12.26 -5.66 -16.04
C GLN A 252 -12.41 -4.13 -15.91
N PRO A 253 -13.41 -3.51 -16.57
CA PRO A 253 -13.72 -2.09 -16.35
C PRO A 253 -14.05 -1.79 -14.87
N ALA A 254 -13.59 -0.65 -14.36
CA ALA A 254 -13.76 -0.23 -12.96
C ALA A 254 -15.22 -0.32 -12.47
N GLY A 255 -16.19 0.09 -13.30
CA GLY A 255 -17.62 0.00 -12.95
C GLY A 255 -18.10 -1.44 -12.71
N LYS A 256 -17.64 -2.40 -13.50
CA LYS A 256 -18.01 -3.81 -13.28
C LYS A 256 -17.35 -4.39 -12.03
N LEU A 257 -16.13 -3.94 -11.69
CA LEU A 257 -15.49 -4.32 -10.44
C LEU A 257 -16.30 -3.76 -9.26
N LEU A 258 -16.65 -2.47 -9.28
CA LEU A 258 -17.45 -1.84 -8.24
C LEU A 258 -18.79 -2.54 -8.04
N ASP A 259 -19.49 -2.89 -9.11
CA ASP A 259 -20.73 -3.68 -9.05
C ASP A 259 -20.52 -5.08 -8.42
N THR A 260 -19.33 -5.65 -8.59
CA THR A 260 -18.98 -6.95 -8.00
C THR A 260 -18.68 -6.80 -6.51
N LEU A 261 -17.93 -5.77 -6.13
CA LEU A 261 -17.63 -5.45 -4.73
C LEU A 261 -18.91 -5.11 -3.96
N ARG A 262 -19.80 -4.26 -4.52
CA ARG A 262 -21.09 -3.94 -3.93
C ARG A 262 -21.99 -5.16 -3.75
N ARG A 263 -21.98 -6.11 -4.68
CA ARG A 263 -22.69 -7.39 -4.48
C ARG A 263 -22.06 -8.21 -3.36
N HIS A 264 -20.74 -8.16 -3.20
CA HIS A 264 -20.04 -8.88 -2.13
C HIS A 264 -20.32 -8.28 -0.74
N THR A 265 -20.40 -6.96 -0.64
CA THR A 265 -20.67 -6.23 0.61
C THR A 265 -22.16 -6.04 0.92
N GLY A 266 -23.06 -6.59 0.10
CA GLY A 266 -24.50 -6.40 0.27
C GLY A 266 -24.99 -4.98 -0.04
N GLY A 267 -24.18 -4.18 -0.73
CA GLY A 267 -24.47 -2.80 -1.12
C GLY A 267 -23.82 -1.75 -0.22
N ASP A 268 -23.11 -2.16 0.83
CA ASP A 268 -22.36 -1.26 1.70
C ASP A 268 -20.99 -0.92 1.08
N ASP A 269 -20.72 0.37 0.90
CA ASP A 269 -19.45 0.84 0.35
C ASP A 269 -18.39 1.01 1.45
N GLU A 270 -18.73 0.99 2.75
CA GLU A 270 -17.76 1.20 3.84
C GLU A 270 -16.56 0.23 3.79
N PRO A 271 -16.73 -1.10 3.61
CA PRO A 271 -15.60 -2.01 3.46
C PRO A 271 -14.76 -1.77 2.20
N ILE A 272 -15.41 -1.27 1.12
CA ILE A 272 -14.72 -0.91 -0.13
C ILE A 272 -13.82 0.30 0.10
N LEU A 273 -14.36 1.33 0.76
CA LEU A 273 -13.61 2.55 1.10
C LEU A 273 -12.46 2.25 2.07
N ALA A 274 -12.68 1.41 3.08
CA ALA A 274 -11.64 1.05 4.05
C ALA A 274 -10.44 0.35 3.38
N MET A 275 -10.70 -0.51 2.39
CA MET A 275 -9.66 -1.30 1.72
C MET A 275 -9.06 -0.63 0.48
N PHE A 276 -9.69 0.45 -0.02
CA PHE A 276 -9.26 1.15 -1.23
C PHE A 276 -7.83 1.69 -1.11
N ASP A 277 -7.50 2.30 0.04
CA ASP A 277 -6.20 2.93 0.30
C ASP A 277 -5.05 1.91 0.23
N MET A 278 -5.30 0.71 0.79
CA MET A 278 -4.34 -0.38 0.79
C MET A 278 -4.12 -0.92 -0.63
N ALA A 279 -5.18 -1.02 -1.43
CA ALA A 279 -5.06 -1.44 -2.83
C ALA A 279 -4.39 -0.40 -3.74
N ASN A 280 -4.52 0.90 -3.42
CA ASN A 280 -3.95 2.00 -4.19
C ASN A 280 -2.42 1.94 -4.26
N MET A 281 -1.75 1.40 -3.23
CA MET A 281 -0.28 1.31 -3.17
C MET A 281 0.33 0.45 -4.29
N GLY A 282 -0.44 -0.48 -4.89
CA GLY A 282 0.04 -1.41 -5.91
C GLY A 282 -0.45 -1.18 -7.34
N ALA A 283 -1.25 -0.14 -7.59
CA ALA A 283 -2.07 -0.02 -8.79
C ALA A 283 -1.56 1.03 -9.80
N SER A 284 -1.94 0.87 -11.08
CA SER A 284 -1.75 1.92 -12.09
C SER A 284 -2.62 3.13 -11.76
N GLY A 285 -2.04 4.33 -11.70
CA GLY A 285 -2.73 5.58 -11.32
C GLY A 285 -3.98 5.89 -12.17
N VAL A 286 -4.03 5.44 -13.43
CA VAL A 286 -5.19 5.62 -14.31
C VAL A 286 -6.37 4.75 -13.88
N ALA A 287 -6.14 3.45 -13.68
CA ALA A 287 -7.20 2.51 -13.28
C ALA A 287 -7.78 2.92 -11.92
N VAL A 288 -6.91 3.21 -10.94
CA VAL A 288 -7.33 3.72 -9.62
C VAL A 288 -8.21 4.95 -9.74
N GLY A 289 -7.85 5.90 -10.60
CA GLY A 289 -8.61 7.13 -10.81
C GLY A 289 -10.03 6.88 -11.31
N GLU A 290 -10.22 5.92 -12.21
CA GLU A 290 -11.56 5.54 -12.69
C GLU A 290 -12.41 4.95 -11.57
N LEU A 291 -11.86 4.04 -10.77
CA LEU A 291 -12.58 3.46 -9.63
C LEU A 291 -12.87 4.50 -8.56
N ALA A 292 -11.90 5.37 -8.26
CA ALA A 292 -12.07 6.48 -7.32
C ALA A 292 -13.17 7.44 -7.77
N SER A 293 -13.23 7.76 -9.06
CA SER A 293 -14.25 8.65 -9.63
C SER A 293 -15.65 8.08 -9.43
N LEU A 294 -15.83 6.77 -9.68
CA LEU A 294 -17.12 6.10 -9.49
C LEU A 294 -17.55 6.03 -8.01
N LEU A 295 -16.61 5.80 -7.10
CA LEU A 295 -16.87 5.83 -5.67
C LEU A 295 -17.19 7.26 -5.19
N LEU A 296 -16.51 8.28 -5.74
CA LEU A 296 -16.69 9.69 -5.39
C LEU A 296 -18.08 10.21 -5.77
N GLU A 297 -18.73 9.65 -6.80
CA GLU A 297 -20.13 9.97 -7.13
C GLU A 297 -21.09 9.66 -5.97
N ALA A 298 -20.84 8.58 -5.24
CA ALA A 298 -21.63 8.18 -4.07
C ALA A 298 -21.12 8.81 -2.76
N HIS A 299 -19.81 9.12 -2.68
CA HIS A 299 -19.12 9.60 -1.48
C HIS A 299 -18.34 10.90 -1.76
N PRO A 300 -19.01 12.01 -2.09
CA PRO A 300 -18.37 13.22 -2.65
C PRO A 300 -17.41 13.93 -1.71
N ASP A 301 -17.51 13.68 -0.40
CA ASP A 301 -16.68 14.29 0.64
C ASP A 301 -15.51 13.37 1.08
N ASN A 302 -15.36 12.17 0.49
CA ASN A 302 -14.28 11.27 0.86
C ASN A 302 -12.93 11.80 0.33
N ARG A 303 -12.11 12.25 1.28
CA ARG A 303 -10.81 12.85 1.01
C ARG A 303 -9.86 11.96 0.22
N CYS A 304 -9.77 10.66 0.54
CA CYS A 304 -8.84 9.77 -0.16
C CYS A 304 -9.24 9.57 -1.62
N LEU A 305 -10.55 9.44 -1.90
CA LEU A 305 -11.05 9.36 -3.27
C LEU A 305 -10.73 10.64 -4.05
N ILE A 306 -10.93 11.81 -3.44
CA ILE A 306 -10.59 13.12 -4.03
C ILE A 306 -9.09 13.17 -4.39
N GLU A 307 -8.21 12.82 -3.45
CA GLU A 307 -6.76 12.78 -3.67
C GLU A 307 -6.37 11.81 -4.79
N SER A 308 -7.02 10.65 -4.86
CA SER A 308 -6.77 9.61 -5.87
C SER A 308 -7.22 10.04 -7.27
N VAL A 309 -8.40 10.65 -7.41
CA VAL A 309 -8.86 11.23 -8.69
C VAL A 309 -7.91 12.34 -9.14
N TYR A 310 -7.54 13.25 -8.23
CA TYR A 310 -6.59 14.32 -8.53
C TYR A 310 -5.23 13.77 -8.98
N GLY A 311 -4.67 12.80 -8.25
CA GLY A 311 -3.41 12.15 -8.62
C GLY A 311 -3.47 11.45 -9.98
N SER A 312 -4.60 10.82 -10.31
CA SER A 312 -4.82 10.18 -11.60
C SER A 312 -4.79 11.19 -12.75
N LEU A 313 -5.54 12.30 -12.64
CA LEU A 313 -5.55 13.39 -13.62
C LEU A 313 -4.14 13.95 -13.87
N LYS A 314 -3.33 14.06 -12.81
CA LYS A 314 -1.91 14.47 -12.91
C LYS A 314 -1.08 13.47 -13.72
N SER A 315 -1.24 12.18 -13.43
CA SER A 315 -0.48 11.11 -14.09
C SER A 315 -0.85 10.96 -15.57
N GLU A 316 -2.07 11.34 -15.95
CA GLU A 316 -2.56 11.40 -17.33
C GLU A 316 -2.21 12.70 -18.05
N GLU A 317 -1.47 13.62 -17.41
CA GLU A 317 -1.13 14.96 -17.94
C GLU A 317 -2.37 15.82 -18.25
N ARG A 318 -3.53 15.51 -17.66
CA ARG A 318 -4.80 16.26 -17.80
C ARG A 318 -4.82 17.45 -16.83
N TYR A 319 -3.80 18.31 -16.95
CA TYR A 319 -3.53 19.36 -15.97
C TYR A 319 -4.65 20.38 -15.81
N ASP A 320 -5.34 20.77 -16.89
CA ASP A 320 -6.49 21.69 -16.83
C ASP A 320 -7.64 21.11 -16.00
N GLU A 321 -7.92 19.82 -16.18
CA GLU A 321 -8.94 19.12 -15.41
C GLU A 321 -8.52 18.95 -13.95
N ALA A 322 -7.25 18.65 -13.70
CA ALA A 322 -6.69 18.58 -12.35
C ALA A 322 -6.81 19.93 -11.62
N LEU A 323 -6.54 21.06 -12.29
CA LEU A 323 -6.73 22.41 -11.73
C LEU A 323 -8.20 22.70 -11.42
N ALA A 324 -9.10 22.45 -12.37
CA ALA A 324 -10.53 22.64 -12.18
C ALA A 324 -11.10 21.74 -11.07
N PHE A 325 -10.49 20.57 -10.86
CA PHE A 325 -10.79 19.68 -9.75
C PHE A 325 -10.27 20.25 -8.42
N ALA A 326 -9.01 20.70 -8.35
CA ALA A 326 -8.44 21.34 -7.16
C ALA A 326 -9.14 22.66 -6.76
N ASP A 327 -9.71 23.39 -7.72
CA ASP A 327 -10.53 24.57 -7.45
C ASP A 327 -11.81 24.26 -6.66
N ARG A 328 -12.33 23.03 -6.79
CA ARG A 328 -13.48 22.54 -6.03
C ARG A 328 -13.09 21.98 -4.66
N HIS A 329 -11.81 21.70 -4.44
CA HIS A 329 -11.30 21.04 -3.23
C HIS A 329 -10.03 21.75 -2.72
N GLU A 330 -10.22 22.83 -1.95
CA GLU A 330 -9.14 23.76 -1.56
C GLU A 330 -7.92 23.10 -0.88
N PHE A 331 -8.15 22.03 -0.10
CA PHE A 331 -7.06 21.32 0.59
C PHE A 331 -6.02 20.74 -0.38
N LEU A 332 -6.42 20.35 -1.61
CA LEU A 332 -5.50 19.84 -2.64
C LEU A 332 -4.43 20.87 -3.00
N LYS A 333 -4.76 22.17 -2.95
CA LYS A 333 -3.82 23.25 -3.24
C LYS A 333 -2.80 23.45 -2.13
N GLN A 334 -3.18 23.13 -0.89
CA GLN A 334 -2.34 23.30 0.29
C GLN A 334 -1.41 22.10 0.47
N ASP A 335 -1.92 20.90 0.17
CA ASP A 335 -1.21 19.64 0.42
C ASP A 335 -0.29 19.24 -0.75
N ASP A 336 -0.59 19.67 -1.98
CA ASP A 336 0.27 19.37 -3.15
C ASP A 336 1.44 20.36 -3.26
N ALA A 337 2.61 19.93 -2.79
CA ALA A 337 3.86 20.70 -2.92
C ALA A 337 4.23 21.02 -4.38
N GLN A 338 3.67 20.30 -5.35
CA GLN A 338 3.88 20.52 -6.78
C GLN A 338 2.73 21.28 -7.46
N PHE A 339 1.76 21.81 -6.71
CA PHE A 339 0.59 22.50 -7.26
C PHE A 339 0.98 23.64 -8.23
N GLU A 340 1.96 24.46 -7.86
CA GLU A 340 2.44 25.56 -8.72
C GLU A 340 3.14 25.03 -9.99
N SER A 341 3.82 23.88 -9.91
CA SER A 341 4.39 23.23 -11.10
C SER A 341 3.30 22.71 -12.02
N LEU A 342 2.25 22.09 -11.47
CA LEU A 342 1.10 21.65 -12.25
C LEU A 342 0.40 22.80 -12.96
N LYS A 343 0.22 23.94 -12.27
CA LYS A 343 -0.33 25.15 -12.87
C LYS A 343 0.53 25.68 -14.01
N LEU A 344 1.86 25.61 -13.87
CA LEU A 344 2.77 25.98 -14.96
C LEU A 344 2.60 25.06 -16.17
N GLU A 345 2.51 23.74 -15.99
CA GLU A 345 2.35 22.80 -17.12
C GLU A 345 1.02 23.01 -17.86
N ALA A 346 -0.08 23.23 -17.12
CA ALA A 346 -1.38 23.59 -17.72
C ALA A 346 -1.32 24.88 -18.54
N LEU A 347 -0.60 25.90 -18.05
CA LEU A 347 -0.43 27.14 -18.79
C LEU A 347 0.48 26.97 -20.00
N ARG A 348 1.55 26.17 -19.92
CA ARG A 348 2.45 25.93 -21.06
C ARG A 348 1.73 25.29 -22.25
N SER A 349 0.74 24.42 -22.01
CA SER A 349 -0.02 23.76 -23.07
C SER A 349 -1.11 24.65 -23.69
N SER A 350 -1.59 25.67 -22.97
CA SER A 350 -2.76 26.47 -23.36
C SER A 350 -2.42 27.92 -23.74
N ASP A 351 -1.53 28.57 -23.00
CA ASP A 351 -1.15 29.99 -23.15
C ASP A 351 0.28 30.24 -22.65
N GLU A 352 1.25 30.21 -23.57
CA GLU A 352 2.67 30.45 -23.28
C GLU A 352 2.94 31.80 -22.62
N GLU A 353 2.17 32.84 -22.95
CA GLU A 353 2.32 34.18 -22.40
C GLU A 353 1.88 34.22 -20.94
N ALA A 354 0.75 33.58 -20.63
CA ALA A 354 0.31 33.41 -19.24
C ALA A 354 1.29 32.55 -18.43
N ALA A 355 1.82 31.47 -19.02
CA ALA A 355 2.85 30.62 -18.40
C ALA A 355 4.10 31.45 -18.05
N PHE A 356 4.56 32.28 -18.98
CA PHE A 356 5.70 33.18 -18.77
C PHE A 356 5.45 34.16 -17.63
N GLN A 357 4.30 34.84 -17.61
CA GLN A 357 3.98 35.79 -16.54
C GLN A 357 3.86 35.14 -15.17
N PHE A 358 3.24 33.96 -15.11
CA PHE A 358 3.13 33.17 -13.88
C PHE A 358 4.51 32.80 -13.32
N LEU A 359 5.38 32.23 -14.14
CA LEU A 359 6.72 31.81 -13.73
C LEU A 359 7.63 33.01 -13.39
N LEU A 360 7.55 34.09 -14.16
CA LEU A 360 8.28 35.35 -13.89
C LEU A 360 7.88 35.93 -12.52
N GLY A 361 6.58 35.96 -12.21
CA GLY A 361 6.07 36.39 -10.91
C GLY A 361 6.57 35.51 -9.76
N GLY A 362 6.47 34.18 -9.91
CA GLY A 362 6.96 33.22 -8.93
C GLY A 362 8.45 33.43 -8.62
N ILE A 363 9.29 33.55 -9.65
CA ILE A 363 10.74 33.77 -9.48
C ILE A 363 11.06 35.11 -8.83
N LYS A 364 10.30 36.19 -9.12
CA LYS A 364 10.45 37.48 -8.43
C LYS A 364 10.19 37.36 -6.92
N GLU A 365 9.25 36.50 -6.54
CA GLU A 365 8.93 36.16 -5.16
C GLU A 365 9.86 35.08 -4.56
N ARG A 366 10.91 34.67 -5.30
CA ARG A 366 11.84 33.61 -4.94
C ARG A 366 11.20 32.21 -4.80
N ARG A 367 10.05 32.00 -5.43
CA ARG A 367 9.39 30.70 -5.61
C ARG A 367 9.76 30.11 -6.97
N MET A 368 9.71 28.79 -7.11
CA MET A 368 9.96 28.07 -8.37
C MET A 368 11.32 28.38 -9.03
N LEU A 369 12.34 28.71 -8.23
CA LEU A 369 13.66 29.08 -8.74
C LEU A 369 14.34 27.93 -9.48
N GLU A 370 14.04 26.69 -9.11
CA GLU A 370 14.49 25.47 -9.79
C GLU A 370 13.99 25.38 -11.24
N ARG A 371 12.87 26.04 -11.57
CA ARG A 371 12.28 26.11 -12.91
C ARG A 371 12.85 27.28 -13.75
N TYR A 372 13.98 27.89 -13.35
CA TYR A 372 14.54 29.03 -14.07
C TYR A 372 14.84 28.72 -15.55
N ALA A 373 15.17 27.49 -15.91
CA ALA A 373 15.42 27.11 -17.29
C ALA A 373 14.16 27.28 -18.17
N ASP A 374 12.99 26.88 -17.67
CA ASP A 374 11.71 27.04 -18.36
C ASP A 374 11.38 28.52 -18.59
N LEU A 375 11.75 29.40 -17.64
CA LEU A 375 11.58 30.85 -17.81
C LEU A 375 12.41 31.38 -18.98
N PHE A 376 13.65 30.91 -19.12
CA PHE A 376 14.51 31.31 -20.25
C PHE A 376 14.00 30.75 -21.57
N GLU A 377 13.43 29.54 -21.58
CA GLU A 377 12.81 28.94 -22.76
C GLU A 377 11.60 29.75 -23.23
N LEU A 378 10.64 30.01 -22.32
CA LEU A 378 9.46 30.83 -22.61
C LEU A 378 9.84 32.26 -23.04
N ALA A 379 10.82 32.87 -22.36
CA ALA A 379 11.31 34.19 -22.73
C ALA A 379 11.97 34.22 -24.12
N LEU A 380 12.62 33.12 -24.52
CA LEU A 380 13.22 32.99 -25.84
C LEU A 380 12.16 32.84 -26.93
N ALA A 381 11.10 32.07 -26.68
CA ALA A 381 9.98 31.89 -27.59
C ALA A 381 9.21 33.21 -27.79
N LEU A 382 8.95 33.95 -26.70
CA LEU A 382 8.16 35.18 -26.70
C LEU A 382 8.96 36.46 -27.01
N ASP A 383 10.29 36.36 -27.18
CA ASP A 383 11.22 37.50 -27.35
C ASP A 383 11.22 38.50 -26.17
N ARG A 384 11.18 37.99 -24.93
CA ARG A 384 11.08 38.77 -23.67
C ARG A 384 12.26 38.57 -22.72
N MET A 385 13.43 38.30 -23.28
CA MET A 385 14.67 38.08 -22.52
C MET A 385 15.12 39.30 -21.70
N ASP A 386 14.65 40.50 -22.04
CA ASP A 386 14.88 41.73 -21.30
C ASP A 386 14.20 41.73 -19.92
N GLU A 387 13.02 41.14 -19.80
CA GLU A 387 12.32 40.99 -18.52
C GLU A 387 13.04 39.99 -17.61
N VAL A 388 13.52 38.87 -18.17
CA VAL A 388 14.34 37.90 -17.41
C VAL A 388 15.66 38.53 -16.95
N ALA A 389 16.23 39.45 -17.74
CA ALA A 389 17.45 40.15 -17.36
C ALA A 389 17.33 40.95 -16.05
N SER A 390 16.12 41.38 -15.69
CA SER A 390 15.85 42.07 -14.42
C SER A 390 16.04 41.17 -13.18
N LEU A 391 16.00 39.84 -13.34
CA LEU A 391 16.10 38.85 -12.26
C LEU A 391 17.55 38.43 -11.94
N ARG A 392 18.54 39.05 -12.58
CA ARG A 392 19.97 38.67 -12.48
C ARG A 392 20.47 38.54 -11.04
N TRP A 393 20.03 39.44 -10.15
CA TRP A 393 20.44 39.44 -8.74
C TRP A 393 19.79 38.32 -7.94
N ILE A 394 18.53 38.01 -8.23
CA ILE A 394 17.81 36.89 -7.61
C ILE A 394 18.54 35.57 -7.92
N PHE A 395 18.91 35.35 -9.19
CA PHE A 395 19.68 34.17 -9.58
C PHE A 395 21.10 34.15 -8.99
N ALA A 396 21.72 35.30 -8.75
CA ALA A 396 23.09 35.37 -8.21
C ALA A 396 23.16 35.01 -6.73
N GLU A 397 22.11 35.29 -5.97
CA GLU A 397 22.03 35.01 -4.52
C GLU A 397 21.75 33.53 -4.23
N GLU A 398 21.16 32.80 -5.18
CA GLU A 398 20.70 31.44 -4.98
C GLU A 398 21.57 30.39 -5.66
N LYS A 399 22.13 29.47 -4.86
CA LYS A 399 23.07 28.44 -5.35
C LYS A 399 22.45 27.57 -6.44
N GLY A 400 21.17 27.25 -6.33
CA GLY A 400 20.44 26.42 -7.30
C GLY A 400 20.15 27.10 -8.64
N ALA A 401 20.24 28.44 -8.71
CA ALA A 401 19.89 29.22 -9.91
C ALA A 401 21.07 30.08 -10.45
N ILE A 402 22.27 29.94 -9.87
CA ILE A 402 23.46 30.74 -10.25
C ILE A 402 23.83 30.63 -11.72
N ALA A 403 23.51 29.49 -12.34
CA ALA A 403 23.71 29.26 -13.77
C ALA A 403 22.92 30.26 -14.63
N GLY A 404 21.70 30.61 -14.22
CA GLY A 404 20.87 31.65 -14.86
C GLY A 404 21.55 33.03 -14.80
N SER A 405 22.17 33.38 -13.68
CA SER A 405 22.92 34.64 -13.56
C SER A 405 24.14 34.68 -14.51
N HIS A 406 24.89 33.58 -14.59
CA HIS A 406 25.99 33.47 -15.55
C HIS A 406 25.50 33.60 -16.99
N MET A 407 24.35 33.00 -17.32
CA MET A 407 23.76 33.13 -18.66
C MET A 407 23.36 34.57 -18.98
N LEU A 408 22.65 35.27 -18.09
CA LEU A 408 22.28 36.68 -18.32
C LEU A 408 23.49 37.60 -18.47
N ASN A 409 24.56 37.33 -17.72
CA ASN A 409 25.82 38.07 -17.87
C ASN A 409 26.48 37.78 -19.22
N ALA A 410 26.45 36.54 -19.69
CA ALA A 410 26.94 36.18 -21.02
C ALA A 410 26.19 36.96 -22.13
N LEU A 411 24.86 37.00 -22.04
CA LEU A 411 24.00 37.70 -23.02
C LEU A 411 24.26 39.22 -23.03
N ASP A 412 24.44 39.84 -21.86
CA ASP A 412 24.78 41.27 -21.76
C ASP A 412 26.13 41.61 -22.40
N ARG A 413 27.15 40.76 -22.18
CA ARG A 413 28.47 40.93 -22.83
C ARG A 413 28.39 40.79 -24.34
N LEU A 414 27.63 39.80 -24.83
CA LEU A 414 27.40 39.60 -26.27
C LEU A 414 26.68 40.80 -26.90
N LYS A 415 25.66 41.35 -26.23
CA LYS A 415 24.95 42.57 -26.66
C LYS A 415 25.90 43.77 -26.76
N LYS A 416 26.88 43.87 -25.86
CA LYS A 416 27.95 44.88 -25.87
C LYS A 416 29.11 44.57 -26.84
N ARG A 417 28.96 43.54 -27.68
CA ARG A 417 29.97 43.07 -28.65
C ARG A 417 31.27 42.56 -28.03
N ASP A 418 31.26 42.22 -26.73
CA ASP A 418 32.37 41.53 -26.07
C ASP A 418 32.20 40.02 -26.20
N VAL A 419 32.56 39.49 -27.36
CA VAL A 419 32.36 38.08 -27.68
C VAL A 419 33.27 37.17 -26.87
N LYS A 420 34.48 37.62 -26.51
CA LYS A 420 35.43 36.79 -25.78
C LYS A 420 34.95 36.53 -24.36
N GLU A 421 34.55 37.59 -23.64
CA GLU A 421 34.04 37.45 -22.27
C GLU A 421 32.65 36.79 -22.26
N GLY A 422 31.80 37.14 -23.24
CA GLY A 422 30.47 36.52 -23.40
C GLY A 422 30.53 35.01 -23.58
N THR A 423 31.40 34.50 -24.46
CA THR A 423 31.57 33.04 -24.66
C THR A 423 32.21 32.35 -23.44
N ALA A 424 33.05 33.03 -22.67
CA ALA A 424 33.60 32.45 -21.44
C ALA A 424 32.54 32.31 -20.33
N LEU A 425 31.67 33.31 -20.17
CA LEU A 425 30.54 33.27 -19.23
C LEU A 425 29.49 32.24 -19.65
N PHE A 426 29.31 32.05 -20.95
CA PHE A 426 28.47 31.00 -21.51
C PHE A 426 28.92 29.59 -21.06
N GLU A 427 30.20 29.26 -21.26
CA GLU A 427 30.75 27.97 -20.83
C GLU A 427 30.71 27.82 -19.29
N ARG A 428 30.80 28.93 -18.56
CA ARG A 428 30.62 28.93 -17.11
C ARG A 428 29.18 28.63 -16.70
N ALA A 429 28.18 29.21 -17.36
CA ALA A 429 26.77 28.92 -17.11
C ALA A 429 26.47 27.43 -17.29
N LYS A 430 26.98 26.83 -18.38
CA LYS A 430 26.87 25.39 -18.63
C LYS A 430 27.48 24.54 -17.51
N ARG A 431 28.71 24.85 -17.09
CA ARG A 431 29.38 24.15 -15.97
C ARG A 431 28.63 24.28 -14.64
N SER A 432 27.84 25.33 -14.49
CA SER A 432 26.98 25.56 -13.33
C SER A 432 25.60 24.90 -13.44
N GLY A 433 25.32 24.14 -14.50
CA GLY A 433 24.08 23.37 -14.65
C GLY A 433 23.03 23.99 -15.58
N PHE A 434 23.35 25.05 -16.33
CA PHE A 434 22.41 25.58 -17.33
C PHE A 434 22.26 24.58 -18.50
N PRO A 435 21.03 24.26 -18.96
CA PRO A 435 20.81 23.29 -20.05
C PRO A 435 21.58 23.63 -21.33
N GLU A 436 22.36 22.68 -21.86
CA GLU A 436 23.25 22.93 -23.01
C GLU A 436 22.51 23.36 -24.27
N GLU A 437 21.35 22.76 -24.54
CA GLU A 437 20.55 23.01 -25.73
C GLU A 437 20.00 24.43 -25.75
N LEU A 438 19.31 24.83 -24.68
CA LEU A 438 18.81 26.19 -24.50
C LEU A 438 19.94 27.23 -24.51
N ALA A 439 21.07 26.90 -23.89
CA ALA A 439 22.27 27.73 -23.94
C ALA A 439 22.71 27.96 -25.40
N LEU A 440 22.89 26.90 -26.19
CA LEU A 440 23.34 27.00 -27.58
C LEU A 440 22.41 27.86 -28.43
N MET A 441 21.09 27.73 -28.24
CA MET A 441 20.09 28.56 -28.92
C MET A 441 20.22 30.05 -28.57
N LEU A 442 20.34 30.36 -27.27
CA LEU A 442 20.54 31.73 -26.79
C LEU A 442 21.85 32.35 -27.31
N LEU A 443 22.93 31.57 -27.35
CA LEU A 443 24.23 31.99 -27.88
C LEU A 443 24.15 32.30 -29.38
N ALA A 444 23.55 31.41 -30.17
CA ALA A 444 23.40 31.59 -31.61
C ALA A 444 22.57 32.84 -31.95
N ARG A 445 21.40 33.02 -31.32
CA ARG A 445 20.56 34.22 -31.50
C ARG A 445 21.29 35.51 -31.10
N SER A 446 22.03 35.48 -29.99
CA SER A 446 22.78 36.65 -29.51
C SER A 446 23.95 37.02 -30.42
N LEU A 447 24.69 36.03 -30.93
CA LEU A 447 25.79 36.25 -31.86
C LEU A 447 25.30 36.83 -33.19
N LEU A 448 24.18 36.34 -33.73
CA LEU A 448 23.56 36.92 -34.93
C LEU A 448 23.16 38.36 -34.69
N SER A 449 22.44 38.63 -33.60
CA SER A 449 21.98 39.97 -33.26
C SER A 449 23.14 40.96 -33.04
N ALA A 450 24.27 40.47 -32.54
CA ALA A 450 25.49 41.26 -32.38
C ALA A 450 26.32 41.43 -33.67
N GLY A 451 25.90 40.83 -34.79
CA GLY A 451 26.55 40.95 -36.10
C GLY A 451 27.72 39.97 -36.32
N TYR A 452 27.67 38.79 -35.72
CA TYR A 452 28.70 37.74 -35.85
C TYR A 452 28.21 36.46 -36.54
N PRO A 453 27.63 36.53 -37.75
CA PRO A 453 27.04 35.37 -38.44
C PRO A 453 28.07 34.25 -38.73
N LYS A 454 29.35 34.60 -38.95
CA LYS A 454 30.43 33.60 -39.12
C LYS A 454 30.59 32.68 -37.92
N ARG A 455 30.39 33.20 -36.69
CA ARG A 455 30.49 32.39 -35.47
C ARG A 455 29.28 31.46 -35.32
N VAL A 456 28.11 31.89 -35.75
CA VAL A 456 26.89 31.07 -35.74
C VAL A 456 26.99 29.91 -36.72
N VAL A 457 27.51 30.14 -37.93
CA VAL A 457 27.84 29.04 -38.86
C VAL A 457 28.86 28.08 -38.25
N GLY A 458 29.81 28.58 -37.46
CA GLY A 458 30.77 27.75 -36.72
C GLY A 458 30.16 26.89 -35.60
N LEU A 459 28.94 27.22 -35.14
CA LEU A 459 28.19 26.42 -34.16
C LEU A 459 27.32 25.34 -34.81
N ARG A 460 27.16 25.34 -36.14
CA ARG A 460 26.27 24.44 -36.90
C ARG A 460 26.42 22.98 -36.48
N GLU A 461 27.64 22.44 -36.50
CA GLU A 461 27.85 21.03 -36.16
C GLU A 461 27.46 20.71 -34.72
N LYS A 462 27.64 21.65 -33.80
CA LYS A 462 27.29 21.47 -32.39
C LYS A 462 25.78 21.49 -32.20
N MET A 463 25.09 22.44 -32.85
CA MET A 463 23.63 22.55 -32.83
C MET A 463 22.95 21.34 -33.48
N LEU A 464 23.46 20.86 -34.63
CA LEU A 464 22.89 19.70 -35.32
C LEU A 464 23.18 18.34 -34.64
N LYS A 465 24.17 18.30 -33.73
CA LYS A 465 24.47 17.11 -32.92
C LYS A 465 23.72 17.09 -31.59
N THR A 466 23.04 18.17 -31.22
CA THR A 466 22.19 18.26 -30.02
C THR A 466 20.75 17.87 -30.37
N SER A 467 19.94 17.53 -29.36
CA SER A 467 18.53 17.10 -29.50
C SER A 467 17.58 18.26 -29.86
N LEU A 468 18.12 19.39 -30.33
CA LEU A 468 17.37 20.60 -30.64
C LEU A 468 16.53 20.42 -31.92
N PRO A 469 15.29 20.95 -31.97
CA PRO A 469 14.44 20.90 -33.16
C PRO A 469 15.09 21.58 -34.36
N LEU A 470 15.07 20.92 -35.53
CA LEU A 470 15.67 21.44 -36.76
C LEU A 470 14.97 22.73 -37.22
N GLU A 471 13.67 22.84 -36.91
CA GLU A 471 12.79 23.97 -37.16
C GLU A 471 13.26 25.25 -36.46
N GLU A 472 14.00 25.11 -35.36
CA GLU A 472 14.56 26.25 -34.62
C GLU A 472 16.00 26.57 -35.05
N ILE A 473 16.78 25.55 -35.41
CA ILE A 473 18.19 25.69 -35.81
C ILE A 473 18.29 26.30 -37.21
N TYR A 474 17.54 25.77 -38.18
CA TYR A 474 17.67 26.14 -39.58
C TYR A 474 17.39 27.62 -39.87
N PRO A 475 16.35 28.27 -39.30
CA PRO A 475 16.15 29.71 -39.46
C PRO A 475 17.35 30.55 -39.04
N LEU A 476 18.05 30.16 -37.96
CA LEU A 476 19.26 30.84 -37.49
C LEU A 476 20.41 30.69 -38.49
N LEU A 477 20.61 29.48 -39.03
CA LEU A 477 21.65 29.22 -40.03
C LEU A 477 21.36 29.92 -41.36
N ILE A 478 20.12 29.90 -41.84
CA ILE A 478 19.69 30.59 -43.07
C ILE A 478 20.00 32.09 -42.96
N ARG A 479 19.60 32.70 -41.85
CA ARG A 479 19.90 34.12 -41.58
C ARG A 479 21.41 34.37 -41.52
N ALA A 480 22.17 33.50 -40.85
CA ALA A 480 23.63 33.61 -40.77
C ALA A 480 24.29 33.56 -42.16
N TYR A 481 23.87 32.65 -43.03
CA TYR A 481 24.40 32.52 -44.38
C TYR A 481 24.05 33.73 -45.24
N ARG A 482 22.81 34.23 -45.17
CA ARG A 482 22.40 35.44 -45.89
C ARG A 482 23.19 36.68 -45.47
N GLU A 483 23.38 36.89 -44.17
CA GLU A 483 24.19 38.02 -43.65
C GLU A 483 25.68 37.91 -44.06
N LEU A 484 26.15 36.72 -44.46
CA LEU A 484 27.50 36.50 -45.01
C LEU A 484 27.56 36.57 -46.55
N GLY A 485 26.44 36.80 -47.24
CA GLY A 485 26.36 36.75 -48.71
C GLY A 485 26.44 35.34 -49.30
N ARG A 486 26.20 34.32 -48.48
CA ARG A 486 26.29 32.89 -48.80
C ARG A 486 24.94 32.32 -49.23
N GLU A 487 24.40 32.83 -50.33
CA GLU A 487 23.02 32.57 -50.75
C GLU A 487 22.77 31.12 -51.18
N SER A 488 23.78 30.43 -51.75
CA SER A 488 23.65 29.02 -52.12
C SER A 488 23.46 28.14 -50.87
N GLU A 489 24.28 28.35 -49.84
CA GLU A 489 24.15 27.56 -48.60
C GLU A 489 22.89 27.91 -47.82
N ALA A 490 22.41 29.15 -47.90
CA ALA A 490 21.12 29.52 -47.33
C ALA A 490 19.96 28.75 -47.99
N ARG A 491 19.95 28.64 -49.32
CA ARG A 491 18.93 27.88 -50.07
C ARG A 491 19.00 26.38 -49.81
N ASP A 492 20.20 25.83 -49.65
CA ASP A 492 20.37 24.41 -49.30
C ASP A 492 19.73 24.10 -47.93
N VAL A 493 19.92 24.99 -46.94
CA VAL A 493 19.30 24.84 -45.62
C VAL A 493 17.80 25.10 -45.65
N GLU A 494 17.31 26.02 -46.48
CA GLU A 494 15.86 26.22 -46.70
C GLU A 494 15.20 24.96 -47.28
N ALA A 495 15.81 24.34 -48.28
CA ALA A 495 15.32 23.08 -48.84
C ALA A 495 15.31 21.94 -47.80
N MET A 496 16.30 21.90 -46.90
CA MET A 496 16.32 20.96 -45.78
C MET A 496 15.21 21.25 -44.75
N LEU A 497 14.92 22.52 -44.46
CA LEU A 497 13.83 22.91 -43.57
C LEU A 497 12.46 22.55 -44.16
N GLU A 498 12.26 22.74 -45.47
CA GLU A 498 11.03 22.34 -46.16
C GLU A 498 10.85 20.82 -46.19
N ALA A 499 11.93 20.04 -46.15
CA ALA A 499 11.86 18.57 -46.16
C ALA A 499 11.54 17.95 -44.78
N VAL A 500 11.62 18.74 -43.70
CA VAL A 500 11.36 18.29 -42.31
C VAL A 500 10.02 18.80 -41.79
N ARG A 501 9.41 19.81 -42.44
CA ARG A 501 8.02 20.24 -42.24
C ARG A 501 7.04 19.34 -42.97
#